data_AF-A0A6I4UBD2-F1
#
_entry.id   AF-A0A6I4UBD2-F1
#
_cell.length_a   1.000
_cell.length_b   1.000
_cell.length_c   1.000
_cell.angle_alpha   90.00
_cell.angle_beta   90.00
_cell.angle_gamma   90.00
#
_symmetry.space_group_name_H-M   'P 1'
#
loop_
_entity.id
_entity.type
_entity.pdbx_description
1 polymer ?
#
loop_
_entity_poly.entity_id
_entity_poly.type
_entity_poly.pdbx_seq_one_letter_code
_entity_poly.pdbx_strand_id
1 'polypeptide(L)'
;MLAASLAGCASQDAASPPLSDGLPFHAEIGTSGFATILSAPPASFDPVEPPVPAPRTAEQDAADADFMRVADYQNSVMDEVQALAERLRREERGNFQTLHYDNEGELGVVFEFLRDGPATLRKYSKNPTFRGETVRWSQEELRAAADFMWETFREDRVIQSTGVGTQVATVEISVSEEEFRALVKRKGVIIPEPVELVFRATPMVPLVNPPRPAAQDQAVPDEVAPYLRIFPQHDRPAGALHAINSRVTVVLKDGCFRAADRDDALVLFPFGAKLFVDSANYLAFGSGERPGYARVGEAVEFMGSVNEVTTPELVDPIHAACGPGKVIKVEGMESAAAGDAQRKVTDRANAIRSLGDRYGLDARQAGRALDWLDARGEANRQTSPEGIALPPITGTMMVEMPPRPVMDPSECPPGSSLNAGLCRTPEGHLRPLPDWLVEFLEQDR
;
A
#
# COMPACT_ATOMS: atom_id res chain seq x y z
N MET A 1 -74.28 12.76 24.43
CA MET A 1 -73.01 12.65 25.16
C MET A 1 -72.40 11.31 24.72
N LEU A 2 -71.41 11.29 23.80
CA LEU A 2 -69.95 11.36 24.06
C LEU A 2 -69.53 10.30 25.11
N ALA A 3 -68.58 9.38 24.90
CA ALA A 3 -67.47 9.24 23.94
C ALA A 3 -67.07 7.73 23.93
N ALA A 4 -66.80 7.11 22.78
CA ALA A 4 -65.53 7.00 22.05
C ALA A 4 -64.60 5.85 22.50
N SER A 5 -64.34 4.98 21.53
CA SER A 5 -63.43 3.85 21.45
C SER A 5 -61.95 4.23 21.44
N LEU A 6 -61.08 3.36 21.97
CA LEU A 6 -59.71 3.19 21.49
C LEU A 6 -59.34 1.69 21.50
N ALA A 7 -59.19 1.15 20.30
CA ALA A 7 -58.48 -0.09 20.02
C ALA A 7 -57.00 0.23 19.80
N GLY A 8 -56.12 -0.67 20.23
CA GLY A 8 -54.71 -0.65 19.89
C GLY A 8 -54.20 -2.09 19.79
N CYS A 9 -54.15 -2.60 18.57
CA CYS A 9 -53.52 -3.87 18.22
C CYS A 9 -52.02 -3.78 18.50
N ALA A 10 -51.53 -4.54 19.47
CA ALA A 10 -50.11 -4.84 19.55
C ALA A 10 -49.82 -5.95 18.54
N SER A 11 -49.25 -5.58 17.40
CA SER A 11 -48.62 -6.48 16.46
C SER A 11 -47.55 -7.28 17.22
N GLN A 12 -47.67 -8.61 17.21
CA GLN A 12 -46.59 -9.50 17.60
C GLN A 12 -45.46 -9.30 16.58
N ASP A 13 -44.48 -8.48 16.95
CA ASP A 13 -43.16 -8.55 16.33
C ASP A 13 -42.66 -9.98 16.52
N ALA A 14 -42.32 -10.61 15.40
CA ALA A 14 -41.71 -11.92 15.36
C ALA A 14 -40.46 -11.87 16.23
N ALA A 15 -40.52 -12.52 17.39
CA ALA A 15 -39.37 -12.73 18.23
C ALA A 15 -38.30 -13.43 17.39
N SER A 16 -37.17 -12.74 17.18
CA SER A 16 -35.94 -13.38 16.73
C SER A 16 -35.71 -14.63 17.58
N PRO A 17 -35.39 -15.78 16.97
CA PRO A 17 -35.10 -16.98 17.75
C PRO A 17 -33.93 -16.67 18.71
N PRO A 18 -33.95 -17.21 19.93
CA PRO A 18 -32.89 -16.96 20.89
C PRO A 18 -31.55 -17.41 20.30
N LEU A 19 -30.56 -16.51 20.34
CA LEU A 19 -29.15 -16.84 20.13
C LEU A 19 -28.82 -18.03 21.04
N SER A 20 -28.50 -19.17 20.42
CA SER A 20 -28.12 -20.37 21.14
C SER A 20 -26.82 -20.08 21.90
N ASP A 21 -26.89 -20.07 23.23
CA ASP A 21 -25.73 -20.14 24.11
C ASP A 21 -24.85 -21.35 23.69
N GLY A 22 -23.58 -21.08 23.38
CA GLY A 22 -22.54 -22.11 23.22
C GLY A 22 -22.12 -22.48 21.79
N LEU A 23 -22.48 -21.71 20.76
CA LEU A 23 -21.92 -21.93 19.42
C LEU A 23 -20.45 -21.48 19.35
N PRO A 24 -19.57 -22.22 18.66
CA PRO A 24 -18.16 -21.88 18.57
C PRO A 24 -18.00 -20.56 17.82
N PHE A 25 -17.08 -19.72 18.32
CA PHE A 25 -16.63 -18.47 17.71
C PHE A 25 -17.70 -17.43 17.29
N HIS A 26 -18.86 -17.38 17.97
CA HIS A 26 -19.98 -16.46 17.68
C HIS A 26 -20.62 -16.61 16.28
N ALA A 27 -20.56 -17.82 15.70
CA ALA A 27 -21.22 -18.12 14.43
C ALA A 27 -22.66 -18.65 14.58
N GLU A 28 -23.47 -18.39 13.56
CA GLU A 28 -24.75 -19.10 13.36
C GLU A 28 -24.49 -20.38 12.55
N ILE A 29 -25.00 -21.52 13.01
CA ILE A 29 -24.85 -22.79 12.27
C ILE A 29 -26.13 -23.05 11.47
N GLY A 30 -25.99 -23.08 10.15
CA GLY A 30 -27.09 -23.38 9.23
C GLY A 30 -27.54 -24.84 9.32
N THR A 31 -28.68 -25.15 8.70
CA THR A 31 -29.20 -26.53 8.59
C THR A 31 -28.28 -27.47 7.80
N SER A 32 -27.40 -26.91 6.98
CA SER A 32 -26.30 -27.58 6.27
C SER A 32 -25.14 -28.00 7.19
N GLY A 33 -25.11 -27.50 8.43
CA GLY A 33 -24.04 -27.75 9.41
C GLY A 33 -22.86 -26.77 9.33
N PHE A 34 -22.90 -25.77 8.43
CA PHE A 34 -21.81 -24.81 8.25
C PHE A 34 -22.08 -23.46 8.94
N ALA A 35 -20.99 -22.78 9.31
CA ALA A 35 -21.03 -21.51 10.01
C ALA A 35 -21.37 -20.33 9.09
N THR A 36 -22.06 -19.35 9.66
CA THR A 36 -22.34 -18.03 9.07
C THR A 36 -21.99 -16.95 10.08
N ILE A 37 -21.19 -15.97 9.64
CA ILE A 37 -20.77 -14.79 10.40
C ILE A 37 -20.87 -13.60 9.44
N LEU A 38 -21.86 -12.74 9.65
CA LEU A 38 -22.11 -11.59 8.78
C LEU A 38 -21.47 -10.30 9.29
N SER A 39 -21.19 -10.23 10.58
CA SER A 39 -20.63 -9.07 11.24
C SER A 39 -19.95 -9.49 12.53
N ALA A 40 -18.86 -8.83 12.87
CA ALA A 40 -18.22 -8.92 14.17
C ALA A 40 -17.75 -7.51 14.59
N PRO A 41 -17.80 -7.18 15.88
CA PRO A 41 -17.15 -5.97 16.36
C PRO A 41 -15.64 -6.08 16.12
N PRO A 42 -14.94 -4.98 15.77
CA PRO A 42 -13.49 -5.01 15.64
C PRO A 42 -12.78 -5.59 16.86
N ALA A 43 -11.66 -6.28 16.63
CA ALA A 43 -10.80 -6.71 17.72
C ALA A 43 -10.33 -5.51 18.54
N SER A 44 -10.23 -5.68 19.87
CA SER A 44 -9.67 -4.64 20.73
C SER A 44 -8.22 -4.37 20.32
N PHE A 45 -7.91 -3.09 20.10
CA PHE A 45 -6.59 -2.66 19.69
C PHE A 45 -6.21 -1.40 20.47
N ASP A 46 -5.08 -1.47 21.16
CA ASP A 46 -4.49 -0.33 21.84
C ASP A 46 -3.44 0.30 20.93
N PRO A 47 -3.70 1.48 20.34
CA PRO A 47 -2.73 2.13 19.48
C PRO A 47 -1.50 2.55 20.29
N VAL A 48 -0.33 2.39 19.68
CA VAL A 48 0.94 2.72 20.32
C VAL A 48 1.37 4.10 19.87
N GLU A 49 1.76 4.95 20.81
CA GLU A 49 2.32 6.27 20.46
C GLU A 49 3.63 6.07 19.68
N PRO A 50 3.78 6.71 18.49
CA PRO A 50 5.01 6.56 17.73
C PRO A 50 6.18 7.10 18.55
N PRO A 51 7.34 6.43 18.53
CA PRO A 51 8.51 6.92 19.23
C PRO A 51 8.88 8.32 18.73
N VAL A 52 9.45 9.14 19.62
CA VAL A 52 10.06 10.40 19.20
C VAL A 52 11.14 10.05 18.17
N PRO A 53 11.12 10.66 16.98
CA PRO A 53 12.16 10.43 15.98
C PRO A 53 13.53 10.64 16.62
N ALA A 54 14.42 9.68 16.45
CA ALA A 54 15.79 9.86 16.88
C ALA A 54 16.36 11.11 16.19
N PRO A 55 17.24 11.88 16.86
CA PRO A 55 18.00 12.94 16.20
C PRO A 55 18.63 12.38 14.93
N ARG A 56 18.58 13.17 13.85
CA ARG A 56 19.22 12.77 12.60
C ARG A 56 20.69 12.48 12.86
N THR A 57 21.15 11.36 12.33
CA THR A 57 22.57 10.99 12.34
C THR A 57 23.32 11.83 11.31
N ALA A 58 24.63 12.00 11.50
CA ALA A 58 25.46 12.70 10.51
C ALA A 58 25.40 12.02 9.13
N GLU A 59 25.23 10.70 9.12
CA GLU A 59 25.03 9.89 7.93
C GLU A 59 23.70 10.22 7.22
N GLN A 60 22.61 10.39 7.97
CA GLN A 60 21.32 10.81 7.41
C GLN A 60 21.37 12.23 6.86
N ASP A 61 22.06 13.16 7.53
CA ASP A 61 22.22 14.52 7.03
C ASP A 61 23.09 14.56 5.77
N ALA A 62 24.15 13.75 5.72
CA ALA A 62 24.96 13.57 4.52
C ALA A 62 24.15 12.95 3.37
N ALA A 63 23.27 11.99 3.65
CA ALA A 63 22.40 11.39 2.65
C ALA A 63 21.38 12.38 2.06
N ASP A 64 20.76 13.24 2.88
CA ASP A 64 19.87 14.31 2.36
C ASP A 64 20.65 15.35 1.56
N ALA A 65 21.83 15.75 2.04
CA ALA A 65 22.69 16.67 1.29
C ALA A 65 23.10 16.08 -0.07
N ASP A 66 23.37 14.77 -0.11
CA ASP A 66 23.66 14.06 -1.35
C ASP A 66 22.44 13.98 -2.27
N PHE A 67 21.26 13.67 -1.72
CA PHE A 67 20.00 13.69 -2.46
C PHE A 67 19.72 15.06 -3.09
N MET A 68 19.88 16.15 -2.32
CA MET A 68 19.71 17.51 -2.82
C MET A 68 20.76 17.86 -3.89
N ARG A 69 22.02 17.48 -3.68
CA ARG A 69 23.09 17.65 -4.67
C ARG A 69 22.75 16.96 -6.00
N VAL A 70 22.23 15.74 -5.94
CA VAL A 70 21.76 14.99 -7.12
C VAL A 70 20.60 15.71 -7.79
N ALA A 71 19.58 16.11 -7.03
CA ALA A 71 18.40 16.80 -7.56
C ALA A 71 18.76 18.14 -8.22
N ASP A 72 19.61 18.94 -7.59
CA ASP A 72 20.09 20.22 -8.11
C ASP A 72 20.84 20.03 -9.43
N TYR A 73 21.73 19.04 -9.51
CA TYR A 73 22.43 18.72 -10.75
C TYR A 73 21.45 18.30 -11.86
N GLN A 74 20.55 17.35 -11.59
CA GLN A 74 19.58 16.87 -12.58
C GLN A 74 18.72 18.01 -13.12
N ASN A 75 18.23 18.88 -12.23
CA ASN A 75 17.48 20.08 -12.61
C ASN A 75 18.32 21.05 -13.46
N SER A 76 19.60 21.23 -13.13
CA SER A 76 20.49 22.15 -13.85
C SER A 76 20.79 21.75 -15.29
N VAL A 77 20.75 20.44 -15.60
CA VAL A 77 21.05 19.91 -16.95
C VAL A 77 19.81 19.42 -17.70
N MET A 78 18.63 19.39 -17.07
CA MET A 78 17.41 18.77 -17.59
C MET A 78 17.06 19.22 -19.02
N ASP A 79 17.06 20.53 -19.27
CA ASP A 79 16.73 21.09 -20.60
C ASP A 79 17.76 20.68 -21.66
N GLU A 80 19.05 20.71 -21.31
CA GLU A 80 20.13 20.31 -22.22
C GLU A 80 20.06 18.82 -22.55
N VAL A 81 19.83 17.98 -21.53
CA VAL A 81 19.69 16.53 -21.67
C VAL A 81 18.49 16.19 -22.55
N GLN A 82 17.34 16.83 -22.33
CA GLN A 82 16.15 16.58 -23.12
C GLN A 82 16.37 16.95 -24.60
N ALA A 83 16.90 18.15 -24.87
CA ALA A 83 17.17 18.60 -26.23
C ALA A 83 18.19 17.70 -26.95
N LEU A 84 19.25 17.29 -26.23
CA LEU A 84 20.27 16.39 -26.76
C LEU A 84 19.70 14.99 -27.04
N ALA A 85 18.93 14.41 -26.11
CA ALA A 85 18.32 13.11 -26.28
C ALA A 85 17.37 13.08 -27.49
N GLU A 86 16.55 14.11 -27.67
CA GLU A 86 15.67 14.23 -28.85
C GLU A 86 16.48 14.31 -30.15
N ARG A 87 17.60 15.03 -30.15
CA ARG A 87 18.49 15.13 -31.31
C ARG A 87 19.13 13.79 -31.63
N LEU A 88 19.69 13.10 -30.62
CA LEU A 88 20.32 11.78 -30.77
C LEU A 88 19.32 10.73 -31.26
N ARG A 89 18.06 10.73 -30.77
CA ARG A 89 17.00 9.83 -31.27
C ARG A 89 16.74 9.99 -32.77
N ARG A 90 16.87 11.21 -33.32
CA ARG A 90 16.66 11.48 -34.75
C ARG A 90 17.91 11.18 -35.58
N GLU A 91 19.05 11.70 -35.16
CA GLU A 91 20.29 11.68 -35.96
C GLU A 91 21.09 10.38 -35.81
N GLU A 92 21.06 9.76 -34.63
CA GLU A 92 21.75 8.49 -34.31
C GLU A 92 20.73 7.35 -34.20
N ARG A 93 19.70 7.35 -35.06
CA ARG A 93 18.64 6.34 -35.09
C ARG A 93 19.24 4.95 -35.34
N GLY A 94 18.96 4.01 -34.44
CA GLY A 94 19.54 2.66 -34.48
C GLY A 94 20.96 2.58 -33.92
N ASN A 95 21.46 3.65 -33.31
CA ASN A 95 22.69 3.64 -32.53
C ASN A 95 22.40 4.08 -31.09
N PHE A 96 21.84 5.28 -30.89
CA PHE A 96 21.42 5.78 -29.58
C PHE A 96 20.28 4.92 -29.01
N GLN A 97 20.43 4.48 -27.75
CA GLN A 97 19.49 3.60 -27.06
C GLN A 97 18.66 4.35 -26.02
N THR A 98 19.34 4.85 -24.99
CA THR A 98 18.72 5.51 -23.85
C THR A 98 19.75 6.38 -23.13
N LEU A 99 19.35 6.97 -22.01
CA LEU A 99 20.25 7.63 -21.09
C LEU A 99 19.85 7.29 -19.66
N HIS A 100 20.81 7.41 -18.74
CA HIS A 100 20.57 7.37 -17.32
C HIS A 100 21.43 8.42 -16.60
N TYR A 101 20.97 8.86 -15.44
CA TYR A 101 21.77 9.71 -14.57
C TYR A 101 22.70 8.84 -13.73
N ASP A 102 23.99 9.15 -13.77
CA ASP A 102 24.95 8.56 -12.85
C ASP A 102 24.99 9.45 -11.61
N ASN A 103 24.30 8.98 -10.57
CA ASN A 103 24.19 9.68 -9.30
C ASN A 103 25.27 9.23 -8.30
N GLU A 104 26.07 8.21 -8.66
CA GLU A 104 27.12 7.66 -7.80
C GLU A 104 28.47 8.34 -8.11
N GLY A 105 29.09 8.95 -7.10
CA GLY A 105 30.38 9.64 -7.29
C GLY A 105 30.27 10.96 -8.06
N GLU A 106 30.95 11.05 -9.22
CA GLU A 106 30.93 12.25 -10.08
C GLU A 106 29.62 12.32 -10.88
N LEU A 107 28.75 13.25 -10.50
CA LEU A 107 27.43 13.41 -11.12
C LEU A 107 27.56 13.64 -12.62
N GLY A 108 26.77 12.87 -13.37
CA GLY A 108 26.81 12.90 -14.81
C GLY A 108 25.56 12.33 -15.46
N VAL A 109 25.54 12.43 -16.78
CA VAL A 109 24.52 11.78 -17.60
C VAL A 109 25.23 10.85 -18.57
N VAL A 110 24.84 9.58 -18.52
CA VAL A 110 25.37 8.56 -19.40
C VAL A 110 24.38 8.38 -20.55
N PHE A 111 24.86 8.62 -21.78
CA PHE A 111 24.13 8.38 -23.03
C PHE A 111 24.62 7.06 -23.61
N GLU A 112 23.72 6.11 -23.82
CA GLU A 112 24.05 4.75 -24.24
C GLU A 112 23.87 4.59 -25.75
N PHE A 113 24.86 3.96 -26.37
CA PHE A 113 24.92 3.72 -27.82
C PHE A 113 25.29 2.27 -28.10
N LEU A 114 24.82 1.71 -29.22
CA LEU A 114 25.25 0.37 -29.66
C LEU A 114 26.66 0.37 -30.23
N ARG A 115 27.14 1.53 -30.71
CA ARG A 115 28.40 1.69 -31.42
C ARG A 115 29.08 3.01 -31.07
N ASP A 116 30.37 2.92 -30.73
CA ASP A 116 31.29 4.05 -30.55
C ASP A 116 30.73 5.18 -29.67
N GLY A 117 30.08 4.84 -28.55
CA GLY A 117 29.36 5.80 -27.70
C GLY A 117 30.15 7.06 -27.33
N PRO A 118 31.37 6.94 -26.77
CA PRO A 118 32.19 8.11 -26.44
C PRO A 118 32.50 9.00 -27.65
N ALA A 119 32.78 8.41 -28.81
CA ALA A 119 33.12 9.17 -30.01
C ALA A 119 31.89 9.82 -30.64
N THR A 120 30.75 9.14 -30.59
CA THR A 120 29.47 9.64 -31.08
C THR A 120 29.00 10.84 -30.26
N LEU A 121 28.95 10.72 -28.93
CA LEU A 121 28.48 11.81 -28.06
C LEU A 121 29.31 13.09 -28.22
N ARG A 122 30.63 12.97 -28.41
CA ARG A 122 31.54 14.12 -28.61
C ARG A 122 31.21 14.97 -29.86
N LYS A 123 30.45 14.44 -30.82
CA LYS A 123 29.95 15.21 -31.99
C LYS A 123 28.81 16.15 -31.60
N TYR A 124 28.09 15.83 -30.52
CA TYR A 124 26.81 16.44 -30.16
C TYR A 124 26.88 17.29 -28.89
N SER A 125 27.73 16.93 -27.94
CA SER A 125 27.91 17.70 -26.71
C SER A 125 29.39 17.88 -26.35
N LYS A 126 29.67 19.01 -25.70
CA LYS A 126 30.94 19.33 -25.07
C LYS A 126 30.81 19.40 -23.54
N ASN A 127 29.63 19.08 -23.00
CA ASN A 127 29.39 19.10 -21.57
C ASN A 127 30.27 18.02 -20.90
N PRO A 128 31.19 18.39 -20.00
CA PRO A 128 32.15 17.46 -19.43
C PRO A 128 31.49 16.42 -18.49
N THR A 129 30.27 16.68 -18.02
CA THR A 129 29.52 15.76 -17.16
C THR A 129 28.72 14.72 -17.96
N PHE A 130 28.67 14.86 -19.29
CA PHE A 130 27.99 13.90 -20.16
C PHE A 130 28.98 12.86 -20.69
N ARG A 131 28.64 11.58 -20.52
CA ARG A 131 29.46 10.45 -20.90
C ARG A 131 28.73 9.61 -21.93
N GLY A 132 29.44 9.19 -22.96
CA GLY A 132 28.89 8.28 -23.97
C GLY A 132 29.37 6.88 -23.66
N GLU A 133 28.48 5.91 -23.53
CA GLU A 133 28.82 4.52 -23.31
C GLU A 133 28.41 3.63 -24.48
N THR A 134 29.17 2.57 -24.70
CA THR A 134 28.83 1.57 -25.70
C THR A 134 28.23 0.36 -25.00
N VAL A 135 26.97 0.08 -25.27
CA VAL A 135 26.23 -1.06 -24.73
C VAL A 135 26.12 -2.15 -25.78
N ARG A 136 25.99 -3.40 -25.33
CA ARG A 136 25.93 -4.57 -26.21
C ARG A 136 24.54 -4.79 -26.81
N TRP A 137 23.51 -4.49 -26.04
CA TRP A 137 22.12 -4.81 -26.37
C TRP A 137 21.30 -3.56 -26.52
N SER A 138 20.37 -3.58 -27.46
CA SER A 138 19.36 -2.54 -27.57
C SER A 138 18.29 -2.69 -26.49
N GLN A 139 17.61 -1.59 -26.17
CA GLN A 139 16.46 -1.62 -25.27
C GLN A 139 15.33 -2.51 -25.82
N GLU A 140 15.24 -2.66 -27.14
CA GLU A 140 14.30 -3.57 -27.79
C GLU A 140 14.69 -5.04 -27.55
N GLU A 141 15.98 -5.39 -27.68
CA GLU A 141 16.48 -6.74 -27.38
C GLU A 141 16.32 -7.11 -25.90
N LEU A 142 16.60 -6.18 -24.98
CA LEU A 142 16.40 -6.42 -23.55
C LEU A 142 14.92 -6.62 -23.20
N ARG A 143 14.01 -5.82 -23.78
CA ARG A 143 12.56 -6.02 -23.62
C ARG A 143 12.12 -7.36 -24.20
N ALA A 144 12.56 -7.70 -25.42
CA ALA A 144 12.23 -8.97 -26.04
C ALA A 144 12.72 -10.17 -25.20
N ALA A 145 13.88 -10.04 -24.55
CA ALA A 145 14.38 -11.06 -23.65
C ALA A 145 13.55 -11.18 -22.36
N ALA A 146 13.13 -10.07 -21.77
CA ALA A 146 12.22 -10.06 -20.62
C ALA A 146 10.85 -10.66 -20.98
N ASP A 147 10.26 -10.23 -22.11
CA ASP A 147 8.98 -10.71 -22.61
C ASP A 147 9.03 -12.21 -22.93
N PHE A 148 10.12 -12.69 -23.56
CA PHE A 148 10.34 -14.11 -23.80
C PHE A 148 10.29 -14.91 -22.50
N MET A 149 10.96 -14.43 -21.46
CA MET A 149 10.98 -15.09 -20.15
C MET A 149 9.57 -15.13 -19.56
N TRP A 150 8.88 -13.99 -19.55
CA TRP A 150 7.50 -13.91 -19.05
C TRP A 150 6.57 -14.87 -19.79
N GLU A 151 6.48 -14.79 -21.11
CA GLU A 151 5.55 -15.61 -21.90
C GLU A 151 5.87 -17.10 -21.83
N THR A 152 7.15 -17.48 -21.71
CA THR A 152 7.55 -18.89 -21.66
C THR A 152 7.21 -19.56 -20.33
N PHE A 153 7.27 -18.81 -19.22
CA PHE A 153 7.24 -19.37 -17.87
C PHE A 153 6.10 -18.84 -16.97
N ARG A 154 5.30 -17.87 -17.41
CA ARG A 154 4.19 -17.30 -16.60
C ARG A 154 3.16 -18.34 -16.18
N GLU A 155 2.83 -19.29 -17.05
CA GLU A 155 1.83 -20.33 -16.78
C GLU A 155 2.36 -21.39 -15.79
N ASP A 156 3.68 -21.60 -15.71
CA ASP A 156 4.29 -22.42 -14.65
C ASP A 156 4.36 -21.67 -13.33
N ARG A 157 4.07 -20.36 -13.37
CA ARG A 157 4.03 -19.48 -12.21
C ARG A 157 5.36 -19.52 -11.43
N VAL A 158 6.49 -19.47 -12.12
CA VAL A 158 7.84 -19.45 -11.51
C VAL A 158 8.54 -18.10 -11.56
N ILE A 159 8.00 -17.14 -12.32
CA ILE A 159 8.50 -15.77 -12.43
C ILE A 159 7.68 -14.86 -11.52
N GLN A 160 8.37 -14.09 -10.68
CA GLN A 160 7.78 -13.07 -9.82
C GLN A 160 7.71 -11.71 -10.53
N SER A 161 8.77 -11.33 -11.22
CA SER A 161 8.85 -10.07 -11.96
C SER A 161 9.90 -10.12 -13.06
N THR A 162 9.79 -9.21 -14.02
CA THR A 162 10.81 -8.96 -15.04
C THR A 162 11.14 -7.47 -15.10
N GLY A 163 12.40 -7.12 -15.32
CA GLY A 163 12.87 -5.75 -15.44
C GLY A 163 13.84 -5.58 -16.60
N VAL A 164 13.99 -4.33 -17.08
CA VAL A 164 14.96 -3.97 -18.13
C VAL A 164 15.90 -2.92 -17.56
N GLY A 165 17.19 -3.29 -17.47
CA GLY A 165 18.28 -2.41 -17.07
C GLY A 165 19.01 -1.82 -18.27
N THR A 166 20.24 -1.34 -18.01
CA THR A 166 21.12 -0.74 -19.02
C THR A 166 21.78 -1.80 -19.92
N GLN A 167 22.15 -2.96 -19.36
CA GLN A 167 22.81 -4.04 -20.11
C GLN A 167 22.18 -5.42 -19.95
N VAL A 168 21.23 -5.58 -19.03
CA VAL A 168 20.61 -6.88 -18.74
C VAL A 168 19.10 -6.75 -18.60
N ALA A 169 18.40 -7.83 -18.91
CA ALA A 169 17.02 -8.05 -18.52
C ALA A 169 17.03 -8.88 -17.24
N THR A 170 16.49 -8.34 -16.15
CA THR A 170 16.42 -9.05 -14.87
C THR A 170 15.14 -9.86 -14.79
N VAL A 171 15.24 -11.09 -14.27
CA VAL A 171 14.07 -11.95 -14.04
C VAL A 171 14.14 -12.50 -12.62
N GLU A 172 13.17 -12.11 -11.79
CA GLU A 172 13.07 -12.62 -10.41
C GLU A 172 12.31 -13.95 -10.41
N ILE A 173 12.95 -14.98 -9.86
CA ILE A 173 12.44 -16.36 -9.83
C ILE A 173 12.00 -16.74 -8.41
N SER A 174 10.79 -17.30 -8.30
CA SER A 174 10.15 -17.67 -7.03
C SER A 174 10.45 -19.09 -6.57
N VAL A 175 11.05 -19.93 -7.41
CA VAL A 175 11.46 -21.30 -7.09
C VAL A 175 12.97 -21.40 -6.89
N SER A 176 13.43 -22.56 -6.38
CA SER A 176 14.86 -22.85 -6.32
C SER A 176 15.50 -22.85 -7.72
N GLU A 177 16.79 -22.56 -7.78
CA GLU A 177 17.55 -22.60 -9.04
C GLU A 177 17.51 -23.99 -9.69
N GLU A 178 17.59 -25.05 -8.88
CA GLU A 178 17.52 -26.44 -9.37
C GLU A 178 16.17 -26.73 -10.05
N GLU A 179 15.07 -26.34 -9.39
CA GLU A 179 13.72 -26.53 -9.92
C GLU A 179 13.50 -25.73 -11.22
N PHE A 180 13.95 -24.48 -11.26
CA PHE A 180 13.87 -23.65 -12.45
C PHE A 180 14.69 -24.24 -13.61
N ARG A 181 15.94 -24.65 -13.35
CA ARG A 181 16.79 -25.29 -14.39
C ARG A 181 16.19 -26.60 -14.87
N ALA A 182 15.56 -27.39 -14.00
CA ALA A 182 14.83 -28.59 -14.39
C ALA A 182 13.63 -28.24 -15.30
N LEU A 183 12.89 -27.17 -15.00
CA LEU A 183 11.79 -26.69 -15.84
C LEU A 183 12.29 -26.24 -17.22
N VAL A 184 13.36 -25.43 -17.28
CA VAL A 184 14.00 -25.00 -18.53
C VAL A 184 14.37 -26.21 -19.39
N LYS A 185 14.99 -27.23 -18.78
CA LYS A 185 15.33 -28.48 -19.45
C LYS A 185 14.10 -29.26 -19.94
N ARG A 186 13.03 -29.34 -19.14
CA ARG A 186 11.76 -29.99 -19.53
C ARG A 186 11.10 -29.29 -20.71
N LYS A 187 11.13 -27.95 -20.75
CA LYS A 187 10.59 -27.15 -21.85
C LYS A 187 11.49 -27.13 -23.09
N GLY A 188 12.77 -27.50 -22.95
CA GLY A 188 13.73 -27.54 -24.06
C GLY A 188 14.07 -26.16 -24.61
N VAL A 189 13.93 -25.11 -23.80
CA VAL A 189 14.17 -23.71 -24.20
C VAL A 189 15.57 -23.26 -23.80
N ILE A 190 16.09 -22.27 -24.52
CA ILE A 190 17.37 -21.61 -24.21
C ILE A 190 17.04 -20.22 -23.66
N ILE A 191 17.62 -19.89 -22.51
CA ILE A 191 17.47 -18.57 -21.89
C ILE A 191 18.26 -17.55 -22.73
N PRO A 192 17.69 -16.40 -23.12
CA PRO A 192 18.40 -15.38 -23.85
C PRO A 192 19.64 -14.89 -23.09
N GLU A 193 20.74 -14.67 -23.79
CA GLU A 193 22.01 -14.23 -23.20
C GLU A 193 21.92 -12.96 -22.32
N PRO A 194 21.14 -11.91 -22.64
CA PRO A 194 21.04 -10.73 -21.78
C PRO A 194 20.25 -10.95 -20.49
N VAL A 195 19.71 -12.14 -20.24
CA VAL A 195 18.89 -12.40 -19.04
C VAL A 195 19.77 -12.72 -17.84
N GLU A 196 19.59 -11.95 -16.78
CA GLU A 196 20.11 -12.24 -15.45
C GLU A 196 18.99 -12.81 -14.57
N LEU A 197 19.21 -14.04 -14.06
CA LEU A 197 18.27 -14.70 -13.17
C LEU A 197 18.57 -14.34 -11.72
N VAL A 198 17.58 -13.82 -11.03
CA VAL A 198 17.66 -13.46 -9.61
C VAL A 198 16.79 -14.41 -8.81
N PHE A 199 17.40 -15.29 -8.02
CA PHE A 199 16.68 -16.24 -7.19
C PHE A 199 16.46 -15.64 -5.80
N ARG A 200 15.20 -15.25 -5.51
CA ARG A 200 14.75 -14.81 -4.18
C ARG A 200 13.67 -15.74 -3.65
N ALA A 201 13.88 -17.04 -3.80
CA ALA A 201 12.90 -18.06 -3.47
C ALA A 201 12.50 -17.98 -1.99
N THR A 202 11.31 -17.43 -1.74
CA THR A 202 10.52 -17.84 -0.58
C THR A 202 9.95 -19.21 -0.94
N PRO A 203 9.99 -20.24 -0.07
CA PRO A 203 9.58 -21.59 -0.45
C PRO A 203 8.16 -21.59 -1.03
N MET A 204 8.01 -22.04 -2.28
CA MET A 204 6.68 -22.31 -2.83
C MET A 204 6.08 -23.47 -2.06
N VAL A 205 4.93 -23.23 -1.43
CA VAL A 205 4.16 -24.30 -0.80
C VAL A 205 3.24 -24.86 -1.89
N PRO A 206 3.19 -26.20 -2.08
CA PRO A 206 2.24 -26.80 -3.01
C PRO A 206 0.83 -26.23 -2.76
N LEU A 207 0.12 -25.89 -3.84
CA LEU A 207 -1.25 -25.41 -3.71
C LEU A 207 -2.12 -26.54 -3.16
N VAL A 208 -2.54 -26.39 -1.90
CA VAL A 208 -3.41 -27.35 -1.21
C VAL A 208 -4.66 -26.59 -0.75
N ASN A 209 -5.62 -26.44 -1.67
CA ASN A 209 -6.95 -25.93 -1.37
C ASN A 209 -7.98 -27.07 -1.46
N PRO A 210 -7.98 -28.02 -0.51
CA PRO A 210 -8.93 -29.12 -0.54
C PRO A 210 -10.38 -28.59 -0.37
N PRO A 211 -11.39 -29.28 -0.94
CA PRO A 211 -12.80 -28.88 -0.81
C PRO A 211 -13.36 -28.91 0.62
N ARG A 212 -12.54 -29.30 1.61
CA ARG A 212 -12.71 -29.18 3.05
C ARG A 212 -11.34 -29.00 3.69
N PRO A 213 -11.18 -28.16 4.73
CA PRO A 213 -9.92 -28.07 5.46
C PRO A 213 -9.46 -29.47 5.91
N ALA A 214 -8.18 -29.77 5.72
CA ALA A 214 -7.64 -31.06 6.12
C ALA A 214 -7.66 -31.17 7.66
N ALA A 215 -7.81 -32.39 8.19
CA ALA A 215 -7.83 -32.64 9.64
C ALA A 215 -6.50 -32.31 10.37
N GLN A 216 -5.50 -31.76 9.67
CA GLN A 216 -4.22 -31.31 10.20
C GLN A 216 -3.75 -30.03 9.47
N ASP A 217 -4.69 -29.25 8.93
CA ASP A 217 -4.37 -27.97 8.31
C ASP A 217 -3.92 -26.99 9.39
N GLN A 218 -2.62 -26.69 9.47
CA GLN A 218 -2.09 -25.75 10.46
C GLN A 218 -2.62 -24.32 10.28
N ALA A 219 -3.26 -24.03 9.15
CA ALA A 219 -3.90 -22.75 8.89
C ALA A 219 -5.34 -22.66 9.40
N VAL A 220 -5.97 -23.78 9.79
CA VAL A 220 -7.35 -23.82 10.30
C VAL A 220 -7.40 -24.62 11.61
N PRO A 221 -7.87 -24.04 12.73
CA PRO A 221 -8.00 -24.78 13.98
C PRO A 221 -8.99 -25.95 13.85
N ASP A 222 -8.71 -27.07 14.53
CA ASP A 222 -9.53 -28.28 14.49
C ASP A 222 -10.98 -28.02 14.93
N GLU A 223 -11.19 -27.10 15.86
CA GLU A 223 -12.53 -26.69 16.33
C GLU A 223 -13.31 -25.84 15.32
N VAL A 224 -12.65 -25.25 14.32
CA VAL A 224 -13.28 -24.43 13.27
C VAL A 224 -13.50 -25.24 12.01
N ALA A 225 -12.57 -26.13 11.65
CA ALA A 225 -12.57 -26.88 10.40
C ALA A 225 -13.90 -27.58 10.04
N PRO A 226 -14.65 -28.21 10.97
CA PRO A 226 -15.93 -28.86 10.68
C PRO A 226 -17.02 -27.92 10.16
N TYR A 227 -16.92 -26.63 10.49
CA TYR A 227 -17.93 -25.61 10.17
C TYR A 227 -17.61 -24.82 8.89
N LEU A 228 -16.49 -25.13 8.23
CA LEU A 228 -16.07 -24.50 6.99
C LEU A 228 -16.25 -25.45 5.81
N ARG A 229 -16.61 -24.90 4.66
CA ARG A 229 -16.53 -25.60 3.38
C ARG A 229 -15.11 -25.57 2.86
N ILE A 230 -14.45 -24.41 2.88
CA ILE A 230 -13.07 -24.26 2.40
C ILE A 230 -12.42 -23.03 3.03
N PHE A 231 -11.11 -23.09 3.26
CA PHE A 231 -10.27 -21.94 3.57
C PHE A 231 -9.19 -21.80 2.50
N PRO A 232 -9.50 -21.15 1.36
CA PRO A 232 -8.62 -21.17 0.21
C PRO A 232 -7.52 -20.12 0.36
N GLN A 233 -6.28 -20.53 0.14
CA GLN A 233 -5.11 -19.67 0.22
C GLN A 233 -4.40 -19.59 -1.12
N HIS A 234 -3.71 -18.48 -1.33
CA HIS A 234 -2.75 -18.38 -2.41
C HIS A 234 -1.51 -19.25 -2.11
N ASP A 235 -0.94 -19.84 -3.16
CA ASP A 235 0.28 -20.68 -3.11
C ASP A 235 1.60 -19.89 -2.94
N ARG A 236 1.55 -18.55 -2.92
CA ARG A 236 2.74 -17.69 -2.92
C ARG A 236 2.47 -16.32 -2.29
N PRO A 237 3.50 -15.67 -1.73
CA PRO A 237 3.40 -14.29 -1.25
C PRO A 237 2.90 -13.34 -2.35
N ALA A 238 2.21 -12.28 -1.93
CA ALA A 238 1.99 -11.14 -2.80
C ALA A 238 3.35 -10.55 -3.20
N GLY A 239 3.56 -10.33 -4.50
CA GLY A 239 4.75 -9.63 -4.99
C GLY A 239 4.72 -8.14 -4.59
N ALA A 240 5.37 -7.28 -5.37
CA ALA A 240 5.25 -5.84 -5.15
C ALA A 240 3.78 -5.39 -5.32
N LEU A 241 3.20 -4.80 -4.27
CA LEU A 241 1.84 -4.28 -4.26
C LEU A 241 1.86 -2.76 -4.44
N HIS A 242 0.92 -2.23 -5.21
CA HIS A 242 0.73 -0.78 -5.29
C HIS A 242 0.32 -0.21 -3.93
N ALA A 243 0.75 1.01 -3.61
CA ALA A 243 0.39 1.72 -2.38
C ALA A 243 -1.05 2.26 -2.43
N ILE A 244 -2.01 1.36 -2.59
CA ILE A 244 -3.45 1.63 -2.61
C ILE A 244 -4.04 0.99 -1.35
N ASN A 245 -4.55 1.78 -0.43
CA ASN A 245 -5.17 1.27 0.81
C ASN A 245 -6.60 0.77 0.53
N SER A 246 -6.71 -0.42 -0.06
CA SER A 246 -7.99 -1.06 -0.30
C SER A 246 -8.60 -1.60 0.99
N ARG A 247 -9.94 -1.58 1.06
CA ARG A 247 -10.70 -2.19 2.15
C ARG A 247 -11.70 -3.21 1.63
N VAL A 248 -11.89 -4.29 2.39
CA VAL A 248 -12.87 -5.36 2.09
C VAL A 248 -13.46 -5.87 3.39
N THR A 249 -14.78 -6.12 3.43
CA THR A 249 -15.42 -6.77 4.58
C THR A 249 -15.55 -8.27 4.31
N VAL A 250 -14.69 -9.07 4.95
CA VAL A 250 -14.66 -10.52 4.78
C VAL A 250 -15.64 -11.18 5.77
N VAL A 251 -16.72 -11.74 5.25
CA VAL A 251 -17.76 -12.46 6.00
C VAL A 251 -17.68 -13.97 5.73
N LEU A 252 -18.32 -14.77 6.57
CA LEU A 252 -18.52 -16.20 6.34
C LEU A 252 -20.01 -16.45 6.09
N LYS A 253 -20.35 -17.11 4.98
CA LYS A 253 -21.73 -17.50 4.66
C LYS A 253 -21.76 -18.98 4.28
N ASP A 254 -22.51 -19.77 5.03
CA ASP A 254 -22.62 -21.24 4.82
C ASP A 254 -21.24 -21.92 4.66
N GLY A 255 -20.27 -21.54 5.49
CA GLY A 255 -18.92 -22.10 5.46
C GLY A 255 -18.02 -21.59 4.34
N CYS A 256 -18.45 -20.59 3.56
CA CYS A 256 -17.67 -19.96 2.49
C CYS A 256 -17.35 -18.50 2.81
N PHE A 257 -16.09 -18.11 2.65
CA PHE A 257 -15.66 -16.73 2.85
C PHE A 257 -16.03 -15.85 1.65
N ARG A 258 -16.63 -14.69 1.95
CA ARG A 258 -17.13 -13.75 0.95
C ARG A 258 -16.80 -12.32 1.30
N ALA A 259 -16.69 -11.46 0.30
CA ALA A 259 -16.54 -10.02 0.45
C ALA A 259 -17.89 -9.34 0.37
N ALA A 260 -18.47 -9.00 1.52
CA ALA A 260 -19.85 -8.49 1.62
C ALA A 260 -20.05 -7.16 0.89
N ASP A 261 -19.01 -6.35 0.78
CA ASP A 261 -18.99 -5.04 0.11
C ASP A 261 -18.57 -5.13 -1.37
N ARG A 262 -18.27 -6.33 -1.89
CA ARG A 262 -17.77 -6.57 -3.26
C ARG A 262 -18.62 -7.59 -4.02
N ASP A 263 -19.89 -7.29 -4.21
CA ASP A 263 -20.85 -8.14 -4.93
C ASP A 263 -20.93 -9.58 -4.37
N ASP A 264 -20.68 -9.73 -3.06
CA ASP A 264 -20.63 -11.03 -2.37
C ASP A 264 -19.62 -12.03 -2.97
N ALA A 265 -18.54 -11.51 -3.58
CA ALA A 265 -17.50 -12.29 -4.22
C ALA A 265 -16.83 -13.27 -3.24
N LEU A 266 -16.45 -14.44 -3.74
CA LEU A 266 -15.69 -15.45 -2.98
C LEU A 266 -14.27 -14.96 -2.71
N VAL A 267 -13.74 -15.26 -1.53
CA VAL A 267 -12.43 -14.77 -1.10
C VAL A 267 -11.36 -15.84 -1.25
N LEU A 268 -10.23 -15.48 -1.88
CA LEU A 268 -8.95 -16.18 -1.80
C LEU A 268 -8.04 -15.41 -0.83
N PHE A 269 -7.61 -16.07 0.24
CA PHE A 269 -6.76 -15.48 1.27
C PHE A 269 -5.30 -15.37 0.81
N PRO A 270 -4.51 -14.43 1.39
CA PRO A 270 -3.10 -14.32 1.05
C PRO A 270 -2.34 -15.55 1.55
N PHE A 271 -1.17 -15.78 0.95
CA PHE A 271 -0.29 -16.87 1.35
C PHE A 271 0.13 -16.74 2.81
N GLY A 272 0.09 -17.86 3.54
CA GLY A 272 0.46 -17.91 4.95
C GLY A 272 -0.58 -17.32 5.90
N ALA A 273 -1.77 -16.94 5.41
CA ALA A 273 -2.90 -16.61 6.25
C ALA A 273 -3.21 -17.77 7.21
N LYS A 274 -3.74 -17.47 8.40
CA LYS A 274 -4.19 -18.49 9.34
C LYS A 274 -5.47 -18.02 9.99
N LEU A 275 -6.39 -18.95 10.20
CA LEU A 275 -7.55 -18.76 11.05
C LEU A 275 -7.18 -19.06 12.50
N PHE A 276 -7.83 -18.38 13.42
CA PHE A 276 -7.80 -18.68 14.84
C PHE A 276 -9.07 -18.15 15.52
N VAL A 277 -9.36 -18.66 16.71
CA VAL A 277 -10.40 -18.10 17.58
C VAL A 277 -9.71 -17.18 18.58
N ASP A 278 -10.14 -15.93 18.64
CA ASP A 278 -9.53 -14.96 19.55
C ASP A 278 -9.98 -15.13 21.01
N SER A 279 -9.40 -14.34 21.90
CA SER A 279 -9.69 -14.40 23.34
C SER A 279 -11.13 -13.99 23.71
N ALA A 280 -11.83 -13.30 22.81
CA ALA A 280 -13.23 -12.94 22.95
C ALA A 280 -14.16 -13.95 22.21
N ASN A 281 -13.61 -15.09 21.80
CA ASN A 281 -14.32 -16.17 21.10
C ASN A 281 -14.91 -15.70 19.76
N TYR A 282 -14.18 -14.90 18.97
CA TYR A 282 -14.54 -14.61 17.57
C TYR A 282 -13.58 -15.30 16.61
N LEU A 283 -14.09 -15.72 15.44
CA LEU A 283 -13.24 -16.22 14.37
C LEU A 283 -12.49 -15.06 13.74
N ALA A 284 -11.17 -15.19 13.65
CA ALA A 284 -10.27 -14.18 13.11
C ALA A 284 -9.26 -14.79 12.15
N PHE A 285 -8.60 -13.94 11.38
CA PHE A 285 -7.49 -14.32 10.51
C PHE A 285 -6.31 -13.35 10.64
N GLY A 286 -5.10 -13.89 10.54
CA GLY A 286 -3.85 -13.16 10.71
C GLY A 286 -2.79 -14.00 11.41
N SER A 287 -1.77 -13.36 11.99
CA SER A 287 -0.68 -14.08 12.66
C SER A 287 -1.00 -14.54 14.08
N GLY A 288 -2.10 -14.09 14.70
CA GLY A 288 -2.52 -14.41 16.08
C GLY A 288 -1.58 -13.90 17.19
N GLU A 289 -0.29 -13.70 16.88
CA GLU A 289 0.78 -13.32 17.79
C GLU A 289 0.86 -11.80 18.06
N ARG A 290 0.16 -10.97 17.27
CA ARG A 290 0.17 -9.51 17.42
C ARG A 290 -1.24 -8.92 17.35
N PRO A 291 -1.59 -7.93 18.20
CA PRO A 291 -2.84 -7.19 18.07
C PRO A 291 -2.87 -6.42 16.74
N GLY A 292 -4.06 -6.26 16.17
CA GLY A 292 -4.27 -5.65 14.84
C GLY A 292 -4.74 -6.62 13.75
N TYR A 293 -4.93 -7.91 14.08
CA TYR A 293 -5.62 -8.87 13.22
C TYR A 293 -7.08 -8.49 13.00
N ALA A 294 -7.69 -9.06 11.96
CA ALA A 294 -9.11 -8.89 11.67
C ALA A 294 -9.96 -10.11 12.04
N ARG A 295 -11.15 -9.86 12.57
CA ARG A 295 -12.24 -10.81 12.74
C ARG A 295 -13.00 -11.02 11.43
N VAL A 296 -13.52 -12.21 11.24
CA VAL A 296 -14.50 -12.46 10.19
C VAL A 296 -15.75 -11.65 10.51
N GLY A 297 -16.20 -10.84 9.56
CA GLY A 297 -17.30 -9.90 9.74
C GLY A 297 -16.87 -8.45 9.97
N GLU A 298 -15.56 -8.16 10.05
CA GLU A 298 -15.06 -6.77 10.07
C GLU A 298 -14.38 -6.38 8.76
N ALA A 299 -14.20 -5.07 8.56
CA ALA A 299 -13.46 -4.53 7.42
C ALA A 299 -11.96 -4.72 7.62
N VAL A 300 -11.30 -5.29 6.61
CA VAL A 300 -9.84 -5.40 6.54
C VAL A 300 -9.26 -4.36 5.61
N GLU A 301 -8.04 -3.93 5.90
CA GLU A 301 -7.29 -2.99 5.07
C GLU A 301 -5.99 -3.62 4.56
N PHE A 302 -5.61 -3.27 3.34
CA PHE A 302 -4.35 -3.70 2.73
C PHE A 302 -3.86 -2.80 1.63
N MET A 303 -2.55 -2.92 1.35
CA MET A 303 -1.94 -2.34 0.17
C MET A 303 -2.28 -3.15 -1.08
N GLY A 304 -2.62 -2.47 -2.17
CA GLY A 304 -2.90 -3.06 -3.47
C GLY A 304 -4.37 -2.94 -3.86
N SER A 305 -4.68 -3.29 -5.10
CA SER A 305 -6.05 -3.28 -5.63
C SER A 305 -6.75 -4.61 -5.37
N VAL A 306 -8.07 -4.56 -5.24
CA VAL A 306 -8.90 -5.77 -5.20
C VAL A 306 -9.12 -6.27 -6.63
N ASN A 307 -8.47 -7.38 -6.97
CA ASN A 307 -8.51 -7.96 -8.31
C ASN A 307 -9.26 -9.29 -8.30
N GLU A 308 -9.95 -9.56 -9.42
CA GLU A 308 -10.52 -10.87 -9.69
C GLU A 308 -9.41 -11.87 -10.03
N VAL A 309 -9.56 -13.09 -9.51
CA VAL A 309 -8.68 -14.21 -9.80
C VAL A 309 -9.43 -15.15 -10.74
N THR A 310 -8.82 -15.47 -11.86
CA THR A 310 -9.39 -16.35 -12.89
C THR A 310 -8.58 -17.62 -13.12
N THR A 311 -7.45 -17.78 -12.43
CA THR A 311 -6.58 -18.96 -12.59
C THR A 311 -7.30 -20.23 -12.10
N PRO A 312 -7.55 -21.22 -12.98
CA PRO A 312 -8.36 -22.40 -12.66
C PRO A 312 -7.90 -23.14 -11.41
N GLU A 313 -6.59 -23.32 -11.23
CA GLU A 313 -6.04 -24.06 -10.09
C GLU A 313 -6.39 -23.41 -8.75
N LEU A 314 -6.52 -22.08 -8.71
CA LEU A 314 -6.91 -21.32 -7.53
C LEU A 314 -8.43 -21.24 -7.34
N VAL A 315 -9.18 -21.21 -8.44
CA VAL A 315 -10.62 -20.90 -8.47
C VAL A 315 -11.48 -22.16 -8.40
N ASP A 316 -11.13 -23.20 -9.15
CA ASP A 316 -11.90 -24.44 -9.26
C ASP A 316 -12.18 -25.10 -7.90
N PRO A 317 -11.23 -25.18 -6.94
CA PRO A 317 -11.51 -25.75 -5.64
C PRO A 317 -12.54 -24.94 -4.83
N ILE A 318 -12.51 -23.60 -4.99
CA ILE A 318 -13.47 -22.70 -4.35
C ILE A 318 -14.85 -22.92 -4.97
N HIS A 319 -14.95 -22.97 -6.30
CA HIS A 319 -16.22 -23.22 -6.99
C HIS A 319 -16.80 -24.60 -6.67
N ALA A 320 -15.95 -25.61 -6.55
CA ALA A 320 -16.38 -26.96 -6.15
C ALA A 320 -16.97 -26.99 -4.74
N ALA A 321 -16.44 -26.19 -3.81
CA ALA A 321 -16.92 -26.14 -2.42
C ALA A 321 -18.11 -25.18 -2.23
N CYS A 322 -18.09 -24.02 -2.90
CA CYS A 322 -18.93 -22.86 -2.61
C CYS A 322 -19.89 -22.46 -3.74
N GLY A 323 -19.84 -23.17 -4.88
CA GLY A 323 -20.59 -22.84 -6.09
C GLY A 323 -19.90 -21.78 -6.95
N PRO A 324 -20.42 -21.53 -8.16
CA PRO A 324 -19.85 -20.54 -9.08
C PRO A 324 -19.97 -19.13 -8.53
N GLY A 325 -19.02 -18.27 -8.89
CA GLY A 325 -19.04 -16.85 -8.54
C GLY A 325 -17.70 -16.17 -8.82
N LYS A 326 -17.71 -14.84 -8.79
CA LYS A 326 -16.50 -14.05 -8.85
C LYS A 326 -15.60 -14.40 -7.66
N VAL A 327 -14.33 -14.69 -7.91
CA VAL A 327 -13.32 -14.90 -6.86
C VAL A 327 -12.41 -13.68 -6.83
N ILE A 328 -12.21 -13.09 -5.67
CA ILE A 328 -11.26 -11.99 -5.47
C ILE A 328 -10.12 -12.44 -4.57
N LYS A 329 -8.93 -11.89 -4.80
CA LYS A 329 -7.82 -12.01 -3.86
C LYS A 329 -7.89 -10.89 -2.85
N VAL A 330 -7.81 -11.24 -1.57
CA VAL A 330 -7.59 -10.28 -0.48
C VAL A 330 -6.14 -10.42 -0.05
N GLU A 331 -5.40 -9.29 0.01
CA GLU A 331 -3.99 -9.28 0.45
C GLU A 331 -3.85 -8.88 1.93
N GLY A 332 -4.95 -8.39 2.52
CA GLY A 332 -5.00 -7.91 3.89
C GLY A 332 -5.37 -8.95 4.91
N MET A 333 -4.72 -8.85 6.07
CA MET A 333 -5.06 -9.60 7.28
C MET A 333 -5.23 -8.69 8.50
N GLU A 334 -5.17 -7.37 8.29
CA GLU A 334 -5.19 -6.37 9.35
C GLU A 334 -6.56 -5.72 9.45
N SER A 335 -7.00 -5.46 10.68
CA SER A 335 -8.24 -4.74 10.95
C SER A 335 -8.12 -3.29 10.46
N ALA A 336 -9.07 -2.85 9.63
CA ALA A 336 -9.14 -1.47 9.18
C ALA A 336 -9.36 -0.51 10.36
N ALA A 337 -10.10 -0.94 11.39
CA ALA A 337 -10.34 -0.15 12.59
C ALA A 337 -9.08 0.01 13.44
N ALA A 338 -8.28 -1.06 13.58
CA ALA A 338 -6.97 -0.97 14.22
C ALA A 338 -6.03 -0.03 13.46
N GLY A 339 -6.00 -0.14 12.12
CA GLY A 339 -5.26 0.76 11.24
C GLY A 339 -5.68 2.23 11.39
N ASP A 340 -7.00 2.50 11.40
CA ASP A 340 -7.56 3.84 11.61
C ASP A 340 -7.17 4.40 13.00
N ALA A 341 -7.26 3.59 14.05
CA ALA A 341 -6.88 3.99 15.41
C ALA A 341 -5.38 4.31 15.51
N GLN A 342 -4.52 3.47 14.92
CA GLN A 342 -3.08 3.70 14.90
C GLN A 342 -2.71 4.94 14.11
N ARG A 343 -3.30 5.14 12.91
CA ARG A 343 -3.08 6.35 12.10
C ARG A 343 -3.44 7.61 12.86
N LYS A 344 -4.59 7.63 13.54
CA LYS A 344 -5.01 8.80 14.33
C LYS A 344 -3.97 9.21 15.40
N VAL A 345 -3.39 8.25 16.10
CA VAL A 345 -2.33 8.50 17.09
C VAL A 345 -1.04 8.97 16.41
N THR A 346 -0.65 8.31 15.32
CA THR A 346 0.56 8.66 14.55
C THR A 346 0.47 10.06 13.96
N ASP A 347 -0.63 10.39 13.29
CA ASP A 347 -0.87 11.67 12.62
C ASP A 347 -0.92 12.81 13.64
N ARG A 348 -1.56 12.60 14.79
CA ARG A 348 -1.56 13.59 15.88
C ARG A 348 -0.15 13.85 16.40
N ALA A 349 0.63 12.80 16.67
CA ALA A 349 2.01 12.96 17.15
C ALA A 349 2.90 13.65 16.11
N ASN A 350 2.73 13.32 14.82
CA ASN A 350 3.40 13.99 13.70
C ASN A 350 3.00 15.46 13.61
N ALA A 351 1.73 15.80 13.75
CA ALA A 351 1.25 17.17 13.72
C ALA A 351 1.78 18.00 14.89
N ILE A 352 1.83 17.45 16.12
CA ILE A 352 2.45 18.11 17.27
C ILE A 352 3.92 18.44 16.99
N ARG A 353 4.68 17.48 16.47
CA ARG A 353 6.09 17.70 16.09
C ARG A 353 6.22 18.76 15.01
N SER A 354 5.44 18.66 13.95
CA SER A 354 5.43 19.62 12.84
C SER A 354 5.13 21.04 13.32
N LEU A 355 4.24 21.23 14.30
CA LEU A 355 3.97 22.55 14.88
C LEU A 355 5.17 23.09 15.67
N GLY A 356 5.87 22.24 16.42
CA GLY A 356 7.12 22.60 17.08
C GLY A 356 8.21 22.99 16.08
N ASP A 357 8.43 22.16 15.06
CA ASP A 357 9.48 22.36 14.06
C ASP A 357 9.22 23.62 13.21
N ARG A 358 7.98 23.78 12.71
CA ARG A 358 7.63 24.90 11.82
C ARG A 358 7.46 26.22 12.55
N TYR A 359 6.95 26.21 13.78
CA TYR A 359 6.47 27.44 14.43
C TYR A 359 7.00 27.65 15.86
N GLY A 360 7.80 26.74 16.40
CA GLY A 360 8.44 26.87 17.71
C GLY A 360 7.50 26.61 18.90
N LEU A 361 6.36 25.93 18.69
CA LEU A 361 5.43 25.59 19.76
C LEU A 361 5.97 24.43 20.60
N ASP A 362 5.87 24.53 21.93
CA ASP A 362 6.10 23.37 22.77
C ASP A 362 4.98 22.32 22.61
N ALA A 363 5.25 21.07 23.00
CA ALA A 363 4.32 19.96 22.80
C ALA A 363 2.94 20.18 23.45
N ARG A 364 2.88 20.88 24.59
CA ARG A 364 1.62 21.16 25.28
C ARG A 364 0.83 22.23 24.54
N GLN A 365 1.49 23.28 24.05
CA GLN A 365 0.85 24.33 23.26
C GLN A 365 0.40 23.79 21.90
N ALA A 366 1.24 23.01 21.22
CA ALA A 366 0.88 22.32 19.98
C ALA A 366 -0.31 21.37 20.17
N GLY A 367 -0.37 20.64 21.29
CA GLY A 367 -1.52 19.81 21.64
C GLY A 367 -2.82 20.61 21.79
N ARG A 368 -2.78 21.75 22.51
CA ARG A 368 -3.94 22.65 22.64
C ARG A 368 -4.36 23.27 21.32
N ALA A 369 -3.40 23.63 20.47
CA ALA A 369 -3.67 24.16 19.14
C ALA A 369 -4.42 23.14 18.27
N LEU A 370 -4.01 21.87 18.31
CA LEU A 370 -4.71 20.79 17.61
C LEU A 370 -6.12 20.58 18.16
N ASP A 371 -6.29 20.55 19.48
CA ASP A 371 -7.62 20.37 20.09
C ASP A 371 -8.56 21.53 19.74
N TRP A 372 -8.03 22.76 19.71
CA TRP A 372 -8.77 23.94 19.28
C TRP A 372 -9.19 23.84 17.81
N LEU A 373 -8.29 23.38 16.92
CA LEU A 373 -8.60 23.17 15.51
C LEU A 373 -9.62 22.06 15.30
N ASP A 374 -9.52 20.94 16.02
CA ASP A 374 -10.50 19.84 15.95
C ASP A 374 -11.89 20.32 16.38
N ALA A 375 -11.98 21.08 17.49
CA ALA A 375 -13.23 21.66 17.95
C ALA A 375 -13.83 22.65 16.93
N ARG A 376 -12.97 23.46 16.29
CA ARG A 376 -13.39 24.39 15.23
C ARG A 376 -13.86 23.67 13.98
N GLY A 377 -13.19 22.59 13.58
CA GLY A 377 -13.58 21.75 12.45
C GLY A 377 -14.95 21.12 12.66
N GLU A 378 -15.21 20.65 13.87
CA GLU A 378 -16.51 20.11 14.27
C GLU A 378 -17.61 21.16 14.25
N ALA A 379 -17.35 22.34 14.83
CA ALA A 379 -18.31 23.45 14.84
C ALA A 379 -18.66 23.94 13.42
N ASN A 380 -17.73 23.83 12.47
CA ASN A 380 -17.90 24.24 11.08
C ASN A 380 -18.19 23.06 10.14
N ARG A 381 -18.64 21.91 10.68
CA ARG A 381 -18.90 20.71 9.89
C ARG A 381 -19.91 21.02 8.77
N GLN A 382 -19.49 20.73 7.55
CA GLN A 382 -20.30 20.99 6.36
C GLN A 382 -21.37 19.90 6.18
N THR A 383 -22.42 20.24 5.44
CA THR A 383 -23.44 19.29 5.02
C THR A 383 -23.47 19.27 3.50
N SER A 384 -23.56 18.08 2.90
CA SER A 384 -23.70 17.93 1.45
C SER A 384 -25.03 18.53 0.96
N PRO A 385 -25.18 18.79 -0.36
CA PRO A 385 -26.46 19.23 -0.94
C PRO A 385 -27.63 18.29 -0.63
N GLU A 386 -27.36 17.00 -0.40
CA GLU A 386 -28.32 15.94 -0.07
C GLU A 386 -28.63 15.87 1.44
N GLY A 387 -28.09 16.77 2.25
CA GLY A 387 -28.34 16.82 3.70
C GLY A 387 -27.46 15.89 4.53
N ILE A 388 -26.39 15.33 3.95
CA ILE A 388 -25.49 14.40 4.65
C ILE A 388 -24.36 15.20 5.29
N ALA A 389 -24.20 15.08 6.61
CA ALA A 389 -23.07 15.70 7.31
C ALA A 389 -21.75 15.13 6.77
N LEU A 390 -20.89 16.01 6.25
CA LEU A 390 -19.56 15.65 5.77
C LEU A 390 -18.60 15.49 6.95
N PRO A 391 -17.52 14.69 6.80
CA PRO A 391 -16.48 14.62 7.82
C PRO A 391 -15.90 16.01 8.11
N PRO A 392 -15.64 16.37 9.38
CA PRO A 392 -15.04 17.66 9.72
C PRO A 392 -13.59 17.70 9.23
N ILE A 393 -13.11 18.90 8.88
CA ILE A 393 -11.68 19.11 8.64
C ILE A 393 -10.97 19.01 9.99
N THR A 394 -10.06 18.06 10.14
CA THR A 394 -9.36 17.84 11.42
C THR A 394 -8.22 18.83 11.61
N GLY A 395 -7.77 18.99 12.86
CA GLY A 395 -6.59 19.78 13.19
C GLY A 395 -5.34 19.27 12.49
N THR A 396 -5.18 17.94 12.37
CA THR A 396 -4.07 17.34 11.62
C THR A 396 -4.07 17.79 10.16
N MET A 397 -5.22 17.77 9.48
CA MET A 397 -5.36 18.25 8.10
C MET A 397 -5.02 19.75 7.98
N MET A 398 -5.49 20.58 8.93
CA MET A 398 -5.22 22.02 8.93
C MET A 398 -3.74 22.35 9.13
N VAL A 399 -3.01 21.58 9.94
CA VAL A 399 -1.57 21.78 10.18
C VAL A 399 -0.71 21.44 8.96
N GLU A 400 -1.17 20.49 8.14
CA GLU A 400 -0.47 20.12 6.91
C GLU A 400 -0.63 21.17 5.80
N MET A 401 -1.65 22.03 5.86
CA MET A 401 -1.84 23.09 4.89
C MET A 401 -0.72 24.14 5.02
N PRO A 402 0.02 24.43 3.93
CA PRO A 402 1.04 25.46 3.96
C PRO A 402 0.37 26.84 4.20
N PRO A 403 1.06 27.76 4.89
CA PRO A 403 0.58 29.13 4.97
C PRO A 403 0.55 29.76 3.57
N ARG A 404 -0.14 30.91 3.45
CA ARG A 404 -0.22 31.63 2.18
C ARG A 404 1.18 31.97 1.68
N PRO A 405 1.47 31.76 0.38
CA PRO A 405 2.78 32.04 -0.16
C PRO A 405 3.09 33.53 -0.09
N VAL A 406 4.32 33.84 0.31
CA VAL A 406 4.93 35.16 0.28
C VAL A 406 5.45 35.42 -1.13
N MET A 407 4.91 36.46 -1.77
CA MET A 407 5.22 36.79 -3.17
C MET A 407 6.37 37.78 -3.31
N ASP A 408 6.65 38.58 -2.26
CA ASP A 408 7.70 39.58 -2.25
C ASP A 408 8.70 39.29 -1.10
N PRO A 409 10.00 39.11 -1.38
CA PRO A 409 11.03 38.91 -0.35
C PRO A 409 11.06 40.00 0.73
N SER A 410 10.61 41.22 0.43
CA SER A 410 10.55 42.32 1.39
C SER A 410 9.47 42.14 2.47
N GLU A 411 8.52 41.24 2.26
CA GLU A 411 7.53 40.83 3.27
C GLU A 411 8.13 39.86 4.30
N CYS A 412 9.33 39.32 4.05
CA CYS A 412 10.02 38.48 5.00
C CYS A 412 10.62 39.29 6.16
N PRO A 413 10.51 38.80 7.41
CA PRO A 413 11.15 39.43 8.55
C PRO A 413 12.67 39.57 8.33
N PRO A 414 13.31 40.64 8.84
CA PRO A 414 14.75 40.82 8.72
C PRO A 414 15.53 39.58 9.17
N GLY A 415 16.52 39.17 8.38
CA GLY A 415 17.33 37.97 8.63
C GLY A 415 16.68 36.65 8.17
N SER A 416 15.45 36.68 7.65
CA SER A 416 14.83 35.50 7.04
C SER A 416 15.22 35.36 5.56
N SER A 417 15.08 34.15 5.03
CA SER A 417 15.25 33.86 3.60
C SER A 417 13.93 33.43 2.97
N LEU A 418 13.65 33.90 1.75
CA LEU A 418 12.50 33.42 0.98
C LEU A 418 12.88 32.11 0.29
N ASN A 419 12.16 31.04 0.57
CA ASN A 419 12.33 29.74 -0.06
C ASN A 419 10.96 29.16 -0.43
N ALA A 420 10.76 28.85 -1.72
CA ALA A 420 9.52 28.28 -2.26
C ALA A 420 8.25 29.05 -1.85
N GLY A 421 8.33 30.39 -1.81
CA GLY A 421 7.22 31.24 -1.41
C GLY A 421 6.97 31.28 0.10
N LEU A 422 7.93 30.88 0.95
CA LEU A 422 7.82 30.93 2.41
C LEU A 422 9.03 31.64 3.02
N CYS A 423 8.83 32.47 4.04
CA CYS A 423 9.95 33.07 4.76
C CYS A 423 10.42 32.12 5.86
N ARG A 424 11.71 31.78 5.85
CA ARG A 424 12.34 30.94 6.88
C ARG A 424 13.27 31.78 7.74
N THR A 425 13.04 31.80 9.05
CA THR A 425 13.91 32.52 10.01
C THR A 425 15.26 31.80 10.18
N PRO A 426 16.29 32.45 10.76
CA PRO A 426 17.56 31.80 11.09
C PRO A 426 17.42 30.55 11.97
N GLU A 427 16.40 30.51 12.83
CA GLU A 427 16.05 29.39 13.69
C GLU A 427 15.26 28.29 12.97
N GLY A 428 14.96 28.49 11.68
CA GLY A 428 14.29 27.50 10.82
C GLY A 428 12.76 27.60 10.79
N HIS A 429 12.16 28.53 11.53
CA HIS A 429 10.70 28.69 11.62
C HIS A 429 10.09 29.38 10.38
N LEU A 430 8.84 29.05 10.08
CA LEU A 430 8.08 29.61 8.96
C LEU A 430 7.35 30.90 9.35
N ARG A 431 7.42 31.91 8.48
CA ARG A 431 6.70 33.19 8.57
C ARG A 431 6.10 33.59 7.20
N PRO A 432 4.96 34.31 7.15
CA PRO A 432 4.07 34.65 8.27
C PRO A 432 3.42 33.40 8.88
N LEU A 433 2.88 33.54 10.11
CA LEU A 433 2.13 32.45 10.73
C LEU A 433 0.80 32.24 9.98
N PRO A 434 0.29 31.00 9.88
CA PRO A 434 -1.08 30.77 9.44
C PRO A 434 -2.09 31.58 10.29
N ASP A 435 -3.15 32.09 9.67
CA ASP A 435 -4.15 32.91 10.36
C ASP A 435 -4.77 32.19 11.57
N TRP A 436 -5.02 30.89 11.43
CA TRP A 436 -5.56 30.05 12.49
C TRP A 436 -4.62 30.02 13.72
N LEU A 437 -3.30 30.04 13.48
CA LEU A 437 -2.31 29.98 14.55
C LEU A 437 -2.21 31.34 15.24
N VAL A 438 -2.34 32.44 14.51
CA VAL A 438 -2.44 33.77 15.11
C VAL A 438 -3.68 33.86 16.00
N GLU A 439 -4.84 33.44 15.51
CA GLU A 439 -6.10 33.42 16.26
C GLU A 439 -5.98 32.57 17.54
N PHE A 440 -5.41 31.36 17.43
CA PHE A 440 -5.17 30.49 18.58
C PHE A 440 -4.25 31.16 19.61
N LEU A 441 -3.11 31.71 19.19
CA LEU A 441 -2.14 32.35 20.10
C LEU A 441 -2.69 33.61 20.78
N GLU A 442 -3.66 34.29 20.18
CA GLU A 442 -4.38 35.40 20.82
C GLU A 442 -5.36 34.92 21.89
N GLN A 443 -6.01 33.76 21.69
CA GLN A 443 -6.96 33.16 22.62
C GLN A 443 -6.31 32.34 23.74
N ASP A 444 -5.09 31.83 23.51
CA ASP A 444 -4.32 31.00 24.44
C ASP A 444 -3.50 31.83 25.46
N ARG A 445 -3.49 33.16 25.32
CA ARG A 445 -2.93 34.12 26.30
C ARG A 445 -3.88 34.36 27.45
#